data_AF-A0A1H5G5A4-F1
#
_entry.id   AF-A0A1H5G5A4-F1
#
_cell.length_a   1.000
_cell.length_b   1.000
_cell.length_c   1.000
_cell.angle_alpha   90.00
_cell.angle_beta   90.00
_cell.angle_gamma   90.00
#
_symmetry.space_group_name_H-M   'P 1'
#
loop_
_entity.id
_entity.type
_entity.pdbx_description
1 polymer ?
#
loop_
_entity_poly.entity_id
_entity_poly.type
_entity_poly.pdbx_seq_one_letter_code
_entity_poly.pdbx_strand_id
1 'polypeptide(L)'
;MTTPRLTAEDFTDADADKLHVLVTDLLRNCRALAAEHAPDGTWPARDGDLIDELERAKQLIETLSRSLNGTRSALRRMDTQARRRHIVRRAVAGRGLPALAPVD
;
A
#
# COMPACT_ATOMS: atom_id res chain seq x y z
N MET A 1 2.29 19.98 -17.14
CA MET A 1 2.57 18.69 -17.81
C MET A 1 1.57 17.66 -17.29
N THR A 2 0.74 17.10 -18.17
CA THR A 2 -0.28 16.11 -17.80
C THR A 2 0.40 14.77 -17.53
N THR A 3 0.18 14.18 -16.36
CA THR A 3 0.76 12.88 -16.02
C THR A 3 0.19 11.81 -16.97
N PRO A 4 1.02 11.05 -17.70
CA PRO A 4 0.52 10.05 -18.64
C PRO A 4 -0.36 9.02 -17.93
N ARG A 5 -1.49 8.69 -18.56
CA ARG A 5 -2.46 7.71 -18.07
C ARG A 5 -1.87 6.31 -18.23
N LEU A 6 -1.69 5.61 -17.11
CA LEU A 6 -1.25 4.21 -17.09
C LEU A 6 -2.33 3.29 -17.67
N THR A 7 -1.90 2.16 -18.18
CA THR A 7 -2.71 1.06 -18.71
C THR A 7 -2.39 -0.24 -17.97
N ALA A 8 -3.22 -1.27 -18.12
CA ALA A 8 -2.99 -2.56 -17.48
C ALA A 8 -1.64 -3.18 -17.87
N GLU A 9 -1.20 -2.99 -19.12
CA GLU A 9 0.08 -3.47 -19.66
C GLU A 9 1.32 -2.87 -18.97
N ASP A 10 1.17 -1.79 -18.21
CA ASP A 10 2.27 -1.17 -17.48
C ASP A 10 2.55 -1.86 -16.12
N PHE A 11 1.68 -2.80 -15.73
CA PHE A 11 1.77 -3.62 -14.53
C PHE A 11 2.10 -5.07 -14.88
N THR A 12 2.80 -5.74 -13.97
CA THR A 12 3.13 -7.17 -14.09
C THR A 12 2.31 -8.00 -13.09
N ASP A 13 2.23 -9.31 -13.28
CA ASP A 13 1.60 -10.22 -12.31
C ASP A 13 2.23 -10.08 -10.92
N ALA A 14 3.56 -9.92 -10.85
CA ALA A 14 4.27 -9.65 -9.60
C ALA A 14 3.83 -8.33 -8.92
N ASP A 15 3.33 -7.34 -9.67
CA ASP A 15 2.77 -6.11 -9.08
C ASP A 15 1.39 -6.39 -8.48
N ALA A 16 0.59 -7.23 -9.13
CA ALA A 16 -0.72 -7.66 -8.61
C ALA A 16 -0.56 -8.48 -7.32
N ASP A 17 0.35 -9.45 -7.31
CA ASP A 17 0.65 -10.24 -6.11
C ASP A 17 1.11 -9.35 -4.95
N LYS A 18 2.02 -8.41 -5.24
CA LYS A 18 2.48 -7.45 -4.25
C LYS A 18 1.35 -6.56 -3.74
N LEU A 19 0.43 -6.12 -4.60
CA LEU A 19 -0.76 -5.35 -4.19
C LEU A 19 -1.61 -6.19 -3.23
N HIS A 20 -1.90 -7.45 -3.59
CA HIS A 20 -2.69 -8.36 -2.78
C HIS A 20 -2.04 -8.58 -1.40
N VAL A 21 -0.74 -8.82 -1.34
CA VAL A 21 0.00 -8.95 -0.08
C VAL A 21 -0.09 -7.67 0.75
N LEU A 22 0.19 -6.50 0.17
CA LEU A 22 0.16 -5.22 0.89
C LEU A 22 -1.22 -4.90 1.48
N VAL A 23 -2.29 -5.12 0.72
CA VAL A 23 -3.66 -4.88 1.18
C VAL A 23 -4.05 -5.90 2.24
N THR A 24 -3.70 -7.18 2.05
CA THR A 24 -3.97 -8.25 3.01
C THR A 24 -3.27 -7.98 4.34
N ASP A 25 -2.00 -7.58 4.31
CA ASP A 25 -1.22 -7.27 5.51
C ASP A 25 -1.79 -6.06 6.24
N LEU A 26 -2.19 -5.00 5.53
CA LEU A 26 -2.86 -3.85 6.13
C LEU A 26 -4.16 -4.26 6.83
N LEU A 27 -5.01 -5.02 6.16
CA LEU A 27 -6.29 -5.49 6.73
C LEU A 27 -6.07 -6.42 7.93
N ARG A 28 -5.08 -7.31 7.86
CA ARG A 28 -4.70 -8.19 8.96
C ARG A 28 -4.25 -7.38 10.18
N ASN A 29 -3.40 -6.37 9.98
CA ASN A 29 -2.93 -5.49 11.05
C ASN A 29 -4.08 -4.70 11.69
N CYS A 30 -4.96 -4.11 10.88
CA CYS A 30 -6.15 -3.42 11.38
C CYS A 30 -7.05 -4.36 12.20
N ARG A 31 -7.25 -5.59 11.73
CA ARG A 31 -8.03 -6.61 12.44
C ARG A 31 -7.38 -7.02 13.76
N ALA A 32 -6.06 -7.20 13.79
CA ALA A 32 -5.33 -7.54 15.01
C ALA A 32 -5.45 -6.42 16.05
N LEU A 33 -5.25 -5.16 15.64
CA LEU A 33 -5.40 -4.01 16.53
C LEU A 33 -6.84 -3.85 17.04
N ALA A 34 -7.84 -4.08 16.19
CA ALA A 34 -9.24 -4.07 16.61
C ALA A 34 -9.52 -5.17 17.66
N ALA A 35 -9.03 -6.40 17.43
CA ALA A 35 -9.19 -7.49 18.38
C ALA A 35 -8.48 -7.22 19.73
N GLU A 36 -7.33 -6.55 19.70
CA GLU A 36 -6.55 -6.21 20.89
C GLU A 36 -7.18 -5.07 21.71
N HIS A 37 -7.65 -4.01 21.03
CA HIS A 37 -8.06 -2.78 21.70
C HIS A 37 -9.57 -2.58 21.81
N ALA A 38 -10.36 -3.22 20.96
CA ALA A 38 -11.82 -3.08 20.91
C ALA A 38 -12.48 -4.40 20.44
N PRO A 39 -12.31 -5.51 21.19
CA PRO A 39 -12.77 -6.84 20.77
C PRO A 39 -14.28 -6.92 20.49
N ASP A 40 -15.08 -6.15 21.23
CA ASP A 40 -16.54 -6.07 21.06
C ASP A 40 -16.97 -4.94 20.11
N GLY A 41 -16.02 -4.33 19.39
CA GLY A 41 -16.27 -3.20 18.49
C GLY A 41 -16.33 -1.83 19.20
N THR A 42 -16.19 -1.81 20.52
CA THR A 42 -16.17 -0.60 21.34
C THR A 42 -14.83 -0.45 22.05
N TRP A 43 -14.32 0.79 22.12
CA TRP A 43 -13.17 1.13 22.96
C TRP A 43 -13.57 0.94 24.44
N PRO A 44 -13.05 -0.07 25.14
CA PRO A 44 -13.47 -0.34 26.51
C PRO A 44 -12.90 0.74 27.41
N ALA A 45 -13.72 1.28 28.32
CA ALA A 45 -13.21 2.05 29.44
C ALA A 45 -12.36 1.12 30.32
N ARG A 46 -11.15 1.54 30.69
CA ARG A 46 -10.33 0.84 31.67
C ARG A 46 -10.31 1.62 32.98
N ASP A 47 -10.12 0.90 34.08
CA ASP A 47 -9.81 1.52 35.36
C ASP A 47 -8.44 2.20 35.24
N GLY A 48 -8.43 3.53 35.28
CA GLY A 48 -7.26 4.38 35.05
C GLY A 48 -7.66 5.85 34.99
N ASP A 49 -6.67 6.75 34.95
CA ASP A 49 -6.94 8.16 34.73
C ASP A 49 -7.05 8.52 33.24
N LEU A 50 -7.47 9.75 32.94
CA LEU A 50 -7.65 10.21 31.56
C LEU A 50 -6.31 10.31 30.80
N ILE A 51 -5.19 10.44 31.50
CA ILE A 51 -3.85 10.56 30.88
C ILE A 51 -3.46 9.21 30.30
N ASP A 52 -3.64 8.12 31.07
CA ASP A 52 -3.36 6.76 30.60
C ASP A 52 -4.22 6.38 29.39
N GLU A 53 -5.51 6.76 29.39
CA GLU A 53 -6.40 6.55 28.25
C GLU A 53 -5.97 7.34 27.00
N LEU A 54 -5.51 8.58 27.18
CA LEU A 54 -5.01 9.40 26.09
C LEU A 54 -3.73 8.82 25.49
N GLU A 55 -2.77 8.38 26.30
CA GLU A 55 -1.55 7.75 25.81
C GLU A 55 -1.83 6.44 25.09
N ARG A 56 -2.77 5.62 25.59
CA ARG A 56 -3.22 4.41 24.92
C ARG A 56 -3.82 4.71 23.53
N ALA A 57 -4.66 5.74 23.44
CA ALA A 57 -5.22 6.17 22.16
C ALA A 57 -4.14 6.68 21.19
N LYS A 58 -3.17 7.48 21.68
CA LYS A 58 -2.05 7.98 20.87
C LYS A 58 -1.20 6.82 20.32
N GLN A 59 -0.89 5.82 21.14
CA GLN A 59 -0.09 4.67 20.72
C GLN A 59 -0.78 3.83 19.65
N LEU A 60 -2.10 3.63 19.74
CA LEU A 60 -2.88 2.97 18.70
C LEU A 60 -2.83 3.78 17.38
N ILE A 61 -3.09 5.08 17.45
CA ILE A 61 -3.08 5.97 16.28
C ILE A 61 -1.70 5.97 15.61
N GLU A 62 -0.62 6.02 16.39
CA GLU A 62 0.74 5.94 15.87
C GLU A 62 0.99 4.62 15.15
N THR A 63 0.54 3.51 15.72
CA THR A 63 0.70 2.17 15.14
C THR A 63 -0.07 2.03 13.82
N LEU A 64 -1.33 2.48 13.78
CA LEU A 64 -2.12 2.55 12.55
C LEU A 64 -1.45 3.44 11.49
N SER A 65 -0.96 4.60 11.90
CA SER A 65 -0.29 5.55 11.02
C SER A 65 0.97 4.96 10.39
N ARG A 66 1.79 4.25 11.19
CA ARG A 66 2.97 3.54 10.69
C ARG A 66 2.60 2.49 9.65
N SER A 67 1.58 1.67 9.92
CA SER A 67 1.09 0.65 8.98
C SER A 67 0.60 1.28 7.66
N LEU A 68 -0.27 2.28 7.75
CA LEU A 68 -0.81 3.00 6.59
C LEU A 68 0.27 3.69 5.77
N ASN A 69 1.24 4.34 6.41
CA ASN A 69 2.32 5.03 5.72
C ASN A 69 3.28 4.06 5.03
N GLY A 70 3.52 2.89 5.63
CA GLY A 70 4.23 1.79 4.98
C GLY A 70 3.55 1.34 3.69
N THR A 71 2.25 1.03 3.77
CA THR A 71 1.46 0.61 2.60
C THR A 71 1.40 1.70 1.53
N ARG A 72 1.13 2.97 1.89
CA ARG A 72 1.13 4.11 0.95
C ARG A 72 2.47 4.27 0.25
N SER A 73 3.57 4.15 0.98
CA SER A 73 4.92 4.25 0.42
C SER A 73 5.20 3.12 -0.58
N ALA A 74 4.76 1.90 -0.27
CA ALA A 74 4.91 0.76 -1.18
C ALA A 74 4.08 0.93 -2.47
N LEU A 75 2.81 1.38 -2.36
CA LEU A 75 1.95 1.68 -3.50
C LEU A 75 2.54 2.78 -4.39
N ARG A 76 3.09 3.84 -3.79
CA ARG A 76 3.77 4.92 -4.55
C ARG A 76 4.97 4.40 -5.35
N ARG A 77 5.75 3.47 -4.78
CA ARG A 77 6.86 2.83 -5.50
C ARG A 77 6.36 2.00 -6.68
N MET A 78 5.26 1.27 -6.51
CA MET A 78 4.63 0.51 -7.59
C MET A 78 4.15 1.42 -8.73
N ASP A 79 3.43 2.51 -8.42
CA ASP A 79 3.02 3.50 -9.42
C ASP A 79 4.22 4.11 -10.16
N THR A 80 5.29 4.42 -9.43
CA THR A 80 6.54 4.94 -10.03
C THR A 80 7.15 3.92 -11.00
N GLN A 81 7.13 2.63 -10.65
CA GLN A 81 7.67 1.58 -11.50
C GLN A 81 6.81 1.36 -12.76
N ALA A 82 5.48 1.34 -12.61
CA ALA A 82 4.55 1.26 -13.75
C ALA A 82 4.74 2.45 -14.71
N ARG A 83 4.92 3.67 -14.18
CA ARG A 83 5.25 4.85 -15.00
C ARG A 83 6.54 4.71 -15.79
N ARG A 84 7.58 4.13 -15.18
CA ARG A 84 8.83 3.86 -15.90
C ARG A 84 8.62 2.87 -17.04
N ARG A 85 7.89 1.77 -16.79
CA ARG A 85 7.55 0.78 -17.84
C ARG A 85 6.75 1.42 -18.97
N HIS A 86 5.76 2.26 -18.64
CA HIS A 86 4.96 3.00 -19.62
C HIS A 86 5.81 3.87 -20.55
N ILE A 87 6.74 4.65 -19.97
CA ILE A 87 7.64 5.53 -20.76
C ILE A 87 8.51 4.70 -21.69
N VAL A 88 9.12 3.62 -21.19
CA VAL A 88 9.97 2.71 -21.98
C VAL A 88 9.18 2.09 -23.14
N ARG A 89 8.00 1.54 -22.85
CA ARG A 89 7.13 0.92 -23.85
C ARG A 89 6.74 1.89 -24.97
N ARG A 90 6.37 3.12 -24.61
CA ARG A 90 6.06 4.17 -25.59
C ARG A 90 7.27 4.58 -26.42
N ALA A 91 8.46 4.67 -25.82
CA ALA A 91 9.68 4.98 -26.54
C ALA A 91 10.06 3.89 -27.55
N VAL A 92 9.85 2.61 -27.21
CA VAL A 92 10.07 1.47 -28.12
C VAL A 92 9.06 1.48 -29.27
N ALA A 93 7.77 1.63 -28.98
CA ALA A 93 6.71 1.70 -29.99
C ALA A 93 6.91 2.86 -30.98
N GLY A 94 7.33 4.04 -30.50
CA GLY A 94 7.61 5.20 -31.34
C GLY A 94 8.86 5.05 -32.23
N ARG A 95 9.74 4.08 -31.97
CA ARG A 95 10.94 3.80 -32.76
C ARG A 95 10.76 2.67 -33.78
N GLY A 96 9.59 2.03 -33.85
CA GLY A 96 9.34 0.91 -34.77
C GLY A 96 10.16 -0.35 -34.49
N LEU A 97 10.77 -0.46 -33.31
CA LEU A 97 11.53 -1.63 -32.89
C LEU A 97 10.59 -2.64 -32.21
N PRO A 98 10.61 -3.93 -32.58
CA PRO A 98 9.83 -4.94 -31.86
C PRO A 98 10.29 -4.99 -30.40
N ALA A 99 9.33 -5.06 -29.48
CA ALA A 99 9.62 -5.28 -28.06
C ALA A 99 10.47 -6.56 -27.93
N LEU A 100 11.69 -6.42 -27.42
CA LEU A 100 12.58 -7.55 -27.16
C LEU A 100 11.81 -8.57 -26.31
N ALA A 101 11.66 -9.78 -26.85
CA ALA A 101 11.01 -10.89 -26.17
C ALA A 101 11.74 -11.19 -24.84
N PRO A 102 11.01 -11.63 -23.80
CA PRO A 102 11.66 -12.05 -22.57
C PRO A 102 12.55 -13.26 -22.87
N VAL A 103 13.77 -13.23 -22.34
CA VAL A 103 14.68 -14.37 -22.31
C VAL A 103 14.20 -15.29 -21.20
N ASP A 104 13.96 -16.55 -21.53
CA ASP A 104 13.58 -17.63 -20.61
C ASP A 104 14.56 -17.81 -19.43
#